data_AF-A0A3M9MDC9-F1
#
_entry.id   AF-A0A3M9MDC9-F1
#
_cell.length_a   1.000
_cell.length_b   1.000
_cell.length_c   1.000
_cell.angle_alpha   90.00
_cell.angle_beta   90.00
_cell.angle_gamma   90.00
#
_symmetry.space_group_name_H-M   'P 1'
#
loop_
_entity.id
_entity.type
_entity.pdbx_description
1 polymer ?
#
loop_
_entity_poly.entity_id
_entity_poly.type
_entity_poly.pdbx_seq_one_letter_code
_entity_poly.pdbx_strand_id
1 'polypeptide(L)'
;MNIKETIDIIQKEFSILDLVSPYTNLTEKGRDLIGVCPICKSKTGFMVSIRKNICKCFTCGKGGGPINFIMVFENLKFKIALDFIITKFSKTLGPSFISSDLSKGSVYVLKLENNCFYVGFTQNMSRRMAEHFSGNGAIWTKINRPISLECEFKDKTLNYENYLTEAGIIKYGYEYIRGGDHLYFARKYGKAKHNVIIKK
;
A
#
# COMPACT_ATOMS: atom_id res chain seq x y z
N MET A 1 4.63 20.97 -12.90
CA MET A 1 5.58 19.88 -12.67
C MET A 1 5.18 18.71 -13.57
N ASN A 2 6.11 18.14 -14.33
CA ASN A 2 5.80 17.03 -15.23
C ASN A 2 5.87 15.67 -14.51
N ILE A 3 5.35 14.63 -15.15
CA ILE A 3 5.29 13.27 -14.58
C ILE A 3 6.67 12.72 -14.21
N LYS A 4 7.71 13.08 -14.97
CA LYS A 4 9.08 12.61 -14.77
C LYS A 4 9.68 13.21 -13.50
N GLU A 5 9.54 14.52 -13.32
CA GLU A 5 9.96 15.20 -12.10
C GLU A 5 9.25 14.61 -10.87
N THR A 6 7.96 14.27 -11.00
CA THR A 6 7.18 13.69 -9.89
C THR A 6 7.72 12.32 -9.49
N ILE A 7 8.03 11.47 -10.48
CA ILE A 7 8.67 10.17 -10.25
C ILE A 7 10.03 10.35 -9.57
N ASP A 8 10.85 11.30 -10.04
CA ASP A 8 12.19 11.54 -9.50
C ASP A 8 12.14 11.99 -8.03
N ILE A 9 11.20 12.87 -7.68
CA ILE A 9 10.99 13.28 -6.29
C ILE A 9 10.53 12.09 -5.45
N ILE A 10 9.57 11.30 -5.94
CA ILE A 10 9.08 10.12 -5.23
C ILE A 10 10.23 9.12 -4.99
N GLN A 11 11.09 8.90 -5.97
CA GLN A 11 12.22 7.98 -5.80
C GLN A 11 13.29 8.49 -4.83
N LYS A 12 13.42 9.81 -4.65
CA LYS A 12 14.37 10.42 -3.71
C LYS A 12 13.82 10.49 -2.29
N GLU A 13 12.57 10.89 -2.14
CA GLU A 13 11.95 11.14 -0.83
C GLU A 13 11.44 9.87 -0.15
N PHE A 14 11.11 8.81 -0.91
CA PHE A 14 10.49 7.62 -0.35
C PHE A 14 11.45 6.45 -0.23
N SER A 15 11.68 6.02 1.00
CA SER A 15 12.42 4.82 1.34
C SER A 15 11.60 3.56 1.06
N ILE A 16 12.11 2.66 0.21
CA ILE A 16 11.53 1.33 0.01
C ILE A 16 11.55 0.51 1.30
N LEU A 17 12.53 0.74 2.18
CA LEU A 17 12.64 0.08 3.48
C LEU A 17 11.43 0.44 4.36
N ASP A 18 11.05 1.72 4.38
CA ASP A 18 9.88 2.20 5.11
C ASP A 18 8.59 1.58 4.58
N LEU A 19 8.51 1.38 3.26
CA LEU A 19 7.35 0.76 2.62
C LEU A 19 7.22 -0.74 2.92
N VAL A 20 8.35 -1.44 3.00
CA VAL A 20 8.39 -2.91 3.14
C VAL A 20 8.35 -3.37 4.59
N SER A 21 9.00 -2.63 5.50
CA SER A 21 9.21 -3.04 6.89
C SER A 21 7.93 -3.35 7.69
N PRO A 22 6.75 -2.75 7.40
CA PRO A 22 5.52 -3.16 8.09
C PRO A 22 4.97 -4.52 7.68
N TYR A 23 5.46 -5.09 6.58
CA TYR A 23 4.96 -6.36 6.05
C TYR A 23 5.87 -7.54 6.31
N THR A 24 7.11 -7.30 6.70
CA THR A 24 8.10 -8.36 6.92
C THR A 24 9.24 -7.86 7.79
N ASN A 25 9.75 -8.76 8.64
CA ASN A 25 10.97 -8.50 9.38
C ASN A 25 12.16 -8.65 8.44
N LEU A 26 13.09 -7.71 8.55
CA LEU A 26 14.30 -7.66 7.73
C LEU A 26 15.53 -7.80 8.62
N THR A 27 16.51 -8.54 8.13
CA THR A 27 17.82 -8.74 8.78
C THR A 27 18.92 -8.36 7.80
N GLU A 28 20.01 -7.77 8.30
CA GLU A 28 21.15 -7.39 7.48
C GLU A 28 21.89 -8.61 6.91
N LYS A 29 22.29 -8.49 5.65
CA LYS A 29 23.18 -9.43 4.96
C LYS A 29 24.13 -8.65 4.05
N GLY A 30 25.30 -8.31 4.60
CA GLY A 30 26.27 -7.46 3.91
C GLY A 30 25.73 -6.05 3.74
N ARG A 31 25.57 -5.59 2.49
CA ARG A 31 25.08 -4.24 2.17
C ARG A 31 23.57 -4.15 1.95
N ASP A 32 22.89 -5.30 1.92
CA ASP A 32 21.46 -5.40 1.67
C ASP A 32 20.75 -6.02 2.88
N LEU A 33 19.44 -5.87 2.93
CA LEU A 33 18.56 -6.49 3.90
C LEU A 33 17.85 -7.68 3.26
N ILE A 34 17.61 -8.74 4.03
CA ILE A 34 16.85 -9.92 3.58
C ILE A 34 15.71 -10.22 4.54
N GLY A 35 14.67 -10.90 4.05
CA GLY A 35 13.55 -11.31 4.88
C GLY A 35 12.58 -12.23 4.14
N VAL A 36 11.38 -12.39 4.70
CA VAL A 36 10.29 -13.11 4.05
C VAL A 36 9.67 -12.21 2.99
N CYS A 37 9.39 -12.74 1.80
CA CYS A 37 8.71 -11.95 0.78
C CYS A 37 7.29 -11.58 1.26
N PRO A 38 6.91 -10.30 1.30
CA PRO A 38 5.58 -9.93 1.79
C PRO A 38 4.47 -10.33 0.82
N ILE A 39 4.81 -10.62 -0.45
CA ILE A 39 3.88 -10.95 -1.52
C ILE A 39 3.67 -12.47 -1.66
N CYS A 40 4.73 -13.25 -1.91
CA CYS A 40 4.61 -14.70 -2.10
C CYS A 40 4.91 -15.52 -0.85
N LYS A 41 5.21 -14.87 0.29
CA LYS A 41 5.52 -15.50 1.58
C LYS A 41 6.72 -16.48 1.57
N SER A 42 7.51 -16.50 0.50
CA SER A 42 8.78 -17.25 0.45
C SER A 42 9.71 -16.76 1.56
N LYS A 43 10.23 -17.70 2.36
CA LYS A 43 11.19 -17.43 3.44
C LYS A 43 12.59 -17.06 2.92
N THR A 44 12.85 -17.32 1.64
CA THR A 44 14.14 -17.08 1.00
C THR A 44 13.96 -16.21 -0.25
N GLY A 45 15.04 -15.52 -0.64
CA GLY A 45 15.10 -14.81 -1.92
C GLY A 45 14.46 -13.43 -1.94
N PHE A 46 13.93 -12.89 -0.83
CA PHE A 46 13.53 -11.49 -0.76
C PHE A 46 14.66 -10.62 -0.21
N MET A 47 14.99 -9.56 -0.95
CA MET A 47 16.09 -8.65 -0.67
C MET A 47 15.64 -7.20 -0.83
N VAL A 48 16.14 -6.33 0.03
CA VAL A 48 15.95 -4.88 -0.01
C VAL A 48 17.31 -4.21 -0.03
N SER A 49 17.56 -3.39 -1.04
CA SER A 49 18.78 -2.62 -1.17
C SER A 49 18.49 -1.16 -0.84
N ILE A 50 18.97 -0.70 0.33
CA ILE A 50 18.74 0.67 0.80
C ILE A 50 19.40 1.66 -0.17
N ARG A 51 20.66 1.40 -0.55
CA ARG A 51 21.43 2.26 -1.46
C ARG A 51 20.75 2.44 -2.82
N LYS A 52 20.19 1.35 -3.36
CA LYS A 52 19.50 1.39 -4.67
C LYS A 52 18.04 1.80 -4.53
N ASN A 53 17.52 1.92 -3.31
CA ASN A 53 16.12 2.18 -3.01
C ASN A 53 15.14 1.23 -3.72
N ILE A 54 15.48 -0.07 -3.78
CA ILE A 54 14.65 -1.11 -4.42
C ILE A 54 14.50 -2.36 -3.55
N CYS A 55 13.45 -3.14 -3.80
CA CYS A 55 13.32 -4.50 -3.32
C CYS A 55 13.19 -5.50 -4.48
N LYS A 56 13.55 -6.76 -4.26
CA LYS A 56 13.36 -7.85 -5.23
C LYS A 56 13.13 -9.16 -4.51
N CYS A 57 12.14 -9.91 -4.97
CA CYS A 57 11.97 -11.32 -4.65
C CYS A 57 12.44 -12.15 -5.84
N PHE A 58 13.49 -12.94 -5.66
CA PHE A 58 14.02 -13.86 -6.67
C PHE A 58 13.14 -15.10 -6.85
N THR A 59 12.25 -15.41 -5.91
CA THR A 59 11.30 -16.53 -6.02
C THR A 59 10.09 -16.21 -6.89
N CYS A 60 9.46 -15.04 -6.71
CA CYS A 60 8.26 -14.67 -7.48
C CYS A 60 8.52 -13.59 -8.56
N GLY A 61 9.76 -13.13 -8.70
CA GLY A 61 10.15 -12.11 -9.67
C GLY A 61 9.68 -10.69 -9.35
N LYS A 62 8.80 -10.49 -8.37
CA LYS A 62 8.25 -9.17 -8.02
C LYS A 62 9.28 -8.30 -7.29
N GLY A 63 9.24 -7.00 -7.52
CA GLY A 63 10.18 -6.04 -6.95
C GLY A 63 10.13 -4.70 -7.69
N GLY A 64 11.03 -3.80 -7.31
CA GLY A 64 11.17 -2.45 -7.85
C GLY A 64 11.33 -1.41 -6.76
N GLY A 65 11.24 -0.15 -7.16
CA GLY A 65 11.27 0.99 -6.23
C GLY A 65 9.91 1.24 -5.56
N PRO A 66 9.79 2.36 -4.83
CA PRO A 66 8.59 2.72 -4.06
C PRO A 66 7.27 2.62 -4.82
N ILE A 67 7.22 3.17 -6.04
CA ILE A 67 6.02 3.18 -6.88
C ILE A 67 5.60 1.77 -7.26
N ASN A 68 6.54 0.96 -7.77
CA ASN A 68 6.28 -0.42 -8.17
C ASN A 68 5.79 -1.27 -6.99
N PHE A 69 6.36 -1.06 -5.80
CA PHE A 69 5.93 -1.77 -4.62
C PHE A 69 4.46 -1.48 -4.31
N ILE A 70 4.07 -0.21 -4.25
CA ILE A 70 2.66 0.20 -3.99
C ILE A 70 1.72 -0.34 -5.08
N MET A 71 2.09 -0.22 -6.35
CA MET A 71 1.29 -0.75 -7.46
C MET A 71 1.02 -2.25 -7.30
N VAL A 72 2.03 -3.04 -6.96
CA VAL A 72 1.90 -4.49 -6.81
C VAL A 72 1.12 -4.84 -5.53
N PHE A 73 1.34 -4.11 -4.45
CA PHE A 73 0.79 -4.42 -3.14
C PHE A 73 -0.71 -4.11 -3.06
N GLU A 74 -1.08 -2.92 -3.53
CA GLU A 74 -2.45 -2.41 -3.55
C GLU A 74 -3.19 -2.77 -4.85
N ASN A 75 -2.51 -3.44 -5.78
CA ASN A 75 -3.02 -3.74 -7.13
C ASN A 75 -3.50 -2.45 -7.83
N LEU A 76 -2.69 -1.39 -7.82
CA LEU A 76 -3.04 -0.08 -8.37
C LEU A 76 -2.41 0.13 -9.75
N LYS A 77 -3.15 0.83 -10.61
CA LYS A 77 -2.59 1.39 -11.84
C LYS A 77 -1.65 2.54 -11.51
N PHE A 78 -0.67 2.77 -12.39
CA PHE A 78 0.39 3.75 -12.20
C PHE A 78 -0.10 5.15 -11.75
N LYS A 79 -1.07 5.75 -12.45
CA LYS A 79 -1.60 7.08 -12.09
C LYS A 79 -2.20 7.11 -10.68
N ILE A 80 -2.99 6.10 -10.32
CA ILE A 80 -3.60 6.02 -8.99
C ILE A 80 -2.55 5.77 -7.91
N ALA A 81 -1.51 4.98 -8.21
CA ALA A 81 -0.39 4.79 -7.30
C ALA A 81 0.38 6.10 -7.04
N LEU A 82 0.53 6.96 -8.06
CA LEU A 82 1.11 8.29 -7.87
C LEU A 82 0.20 9.17 -7.01
N ASP A 83 -1.10 9.24 -7.31
CA ASP A 83 -2.04 10.02 -6.51
C ASP A 83 -2.08 9.55 -5.05
N PHE A 84 -1.94 8.25 -4.82
CA PHE A 84 -1.84 7.64 -3.50
C PHE A 84 -0.60 8.11 -2.74
N ILE A 85 0.57 8.11 -3.39
CA ILE A 85 1.82 8.59 -2.80
C ILE A 85 1.74 10.08 -2.51
N ILE A 86 1.25 10.89 -3.46
CA ILE A 86 1.10 12.33 -3.29
C ILE A 86 0.13 12.64 -2.14
N THR A 87 -1.01 11.96 -2.08
CA THR A 87 -1.98 12.09 -1.00
C THR A 87 -1.33 11.82 0.35
N LYS A 88 -0.61 10.70 0.45
CA LYS A 88 0.08 10.25 1.65
C LYS A 88 1.14 11.24 2.15
N PHE A 89 1.86 11.86 1.24
CA PHE A 89 3.02 12.67 1.56
C PHE A 89 2.84 14.15 1.21
N SER A 90 1.60 14.58 1.03
CA SER A 90 1.21 15.97 0.77
C SER A 90 1.83 16.95 1.75
N LYS A 91 2.02 16.55 3.02
CA LYS A 91 2.71 17.35 4.04
C LYS A 91 4.22 17.49 3.81
N THR A 92 4.88 16.48 3.26
CA THR A 92 6.33 16.48 2.97
C THR A 92 6.64 17.14 1.64
N LEU A 93 5.76 16.95 0.66
CA LEU A 93 5.94 17.43 -0.71
C LEU A 93 5.57 18.91 -0.90
N GLY A 94 4.94 19.53 0.11
CA GLY A 94 4.54 20.93 0.12
C GLY A 94 3.24 21.21 -0.66
N PRO A 95 2.64 22.40 -0.50
CA PRO A 95 1.35 22.77 -1.11
C PRO A 95 1.38 22.81 -2.65
N SER A 96 2.56 22.98 -3.26
CA SER A 96 2.76 22.90 -4.72
C SER A 96 2.58 21.50 -5.31
N PHE A 97 2.57 20.46 -4.47
CA PHE A 97 2.29 19.07 -4.85
C PHE A 97 0.83 18.67 -4.70
N ILE A 98 0.01 19.50 -4.05
CA ILE A 98 -1.41 19.25 -3.90
C ILE A 98 -2.05 19.59 -5.24
N SER A 99 -2.16 18.60 -6.13
CA SER A 99 -2.94 18.77 -7.33
C SER A 99 -4.40 19.01 -6.92
N SER A 100 -4.96 20.11 -7.40
CA SER A 100 -6.41 20.37 -7.38
C SER A 100 -7.22 19.32 -8.16
N ASP A 101 -6.55 18.33 -8.77
CA ASP A 101 -7.11 17.25 -9.58
C ASP A 101 -6.70 15.86 -9.06
N LEU A 102 -6.82 15.61 -7.75
CA LEU A 102 -6.83 14.23 -7.26
C LEU A 102 -7.90 13.44 -8.04
N SER A 103 -7.53 12.24 -8.50
CA SER A 103 -8.47 11.40 -9.23
C SER A 103 -9.78 11.23 -8.45
N LYS A 104 -10.87 11.62 -9.10
CA LYS A 104 -12.21 11.26 -8.66
C LYS A 104 -12.54 9.85 -9.11
N GLY A 105 -13.34 9.16 -8.31
CA GLY A 105 -13.78 7.79 -8.55
C GLY A 105 -14.73 7.34 -7.43
N SER A 106 -14.85 6.03 -7.27
CA SER A 106 -15.65 5.42 -6.22
C SER A 106 -14.76 4.93 -5.10
N VAL A 107 -15.12 5.26 -3.86
CA VAL A 107 -14.60 4.58 -2.67
C VAL A 107 -15.59 3.49 -2.28
N TYR A 108 -15.12 2.30 -1.94
CA TYR A 108 -15.97 1.15 -1.62
C TYR A 108 -15.47 0.40 -0.39
N VAL A 109 -16.36 -0.38 0.22
CA VAL A 109 -16.05 -1.28 1.32
C VAL A 109 -16.42 -2.71 0.93
N LEU A 110 -15.44 -3.59 0.96
CA LEU A 110 -15.64 -5.04 0.84
C LEU A 110 -15.71 -5.66 2.22
N LYS A 111 -16.70 -6.52 2.43
CA LYS A 111 -16.70 -7.51 3.51
C LYS A 111 -15.88 -8.71 3.06
N LEU A 112 -14.98 -9.15 3.93
CA LEU A 112 -14.11 -10.29 3.72
C LEU A 112 -14.43 -11.38 4.76
N GLU A 113 -13.84 -12.55 4.55
CA GLU A 113 -13.78 -13.60 5.57
C GLU A 113 -13.14 -13.09 6.88
N ASN A 114 -13.34 -13.85 7.96
CA ASN A 114 -12.80 -13.54 9.31
C ASN A 114 -13.24 -12.17 9.87
N ASN A 115 -14.43 -11.70 9.50
CA ASN A 115 -14.94 -10.37 9.86
C ASN A 115 -13.99 -9.22 9.51
N CYS A 116 -13.14 -9.41 8.49
CA CYS A 116 -12.27 -8.36 7.99
C CYS A 116 -12.98 -7.51 6.94
N PHE A 117 -12.53 -6.26 6.77
CA PHE A 117 -13.02 -5.36 5.74
C PHE A 117 -11.86 -4.74 4.97
N TYR A 118 -12.13 -4.42 3.70
CA TYR A 118 -11.22 -3.64 2.85
C TYR A 118 -11.93 -2.42 2.33
N VAL A 119 -11.39 -1.25 2.64
CA VAL A 119 -11.77 0.03 2.03
C VAL A 119 -10.85 0.24 0.84
N GLY A 120 -11.41 0.55 -0.32
CA GLY A 120 -10.63 0.76 -1.54
C GLY A 120 -11.14 1.91 -2.38
N PHE A 121 -10.28 2.44 -3.23
CA PHE A 121 -10.64 3.40 -4.27
C PHE A 121 -10.53 2.78 -5.68
N THR A 122 -11.43 3.15 -6.59
CA THR A 122 -11.36 2.76 -8.00
C THR A 122 -12.04 3.75 -8.94
N GLN A 123 -11.52 3.87 -10.15
CA GLN A 123 -12.20 4.57 -11.25
C GLN A 123 -13.06 3.64 -12.12
N ASN A 124 -12.99 2.33 -11.88
CA ASN A 124 -13.77 1.33 -12.59
C ASN A 124 -14.20 0.23 -11.61
N MET A 125 -15.46 0.30 -11.17
CA MET A 125 -15.98 -0.62 -10.16
C MET A 125 -16.00 -2.06 -10.65
N SER A 126 -16.60 -2.31 -11.83
CA SER A 126 -16.76 -3.66 -12.37
C SER A 126 -15.43 -4.40 -12.51
N ARG A 127 -14.41 -3.73 -13.08
CA ARG A 127 -13.06 -4.31 -13.18
C ARG A 127 -12.47 -4.59 -11.81
N ARG A 128 -12.58 -3.64 -10.88
CA ARG A 128 -11.97 -3.78 -9.54
C ARG A 128 -12.62 -4.91 -8.75
N MET A 129 -13.93 -5.06 -8.83
CA MET A 129 -14.66 -6.17 -8.22
C MET A 129 -14.19 -7.50 -8.85
N ALA A 130 -14.14 -7.61 -10.17
CA ALA A 130 -13.65 -8.80 -10.84
C ALA A 130 -12.21 -9.17 -10.41
N GLU A 131 -11.32 -8.19 -10.28
CA GLU A 131 -9.97 -8.40 -9.75
C GLU A 131 -9.99 -8.99 -8.33
N HIS A 132 -10.78 -8.41 -7.41
CA HIS A 132 -10.88 -8.91 -6.03
C HIS A 132 -11.44 -10.33 -5.97
N PHE A 133 -12.60 -10.59 -6.58
CA PHE A 133 -13.29 -11.88 -6.50
C PHE A 133 -12.57 -13.00 -7.28
N SER A 134 -11.71 -12.67 -8.25
CA SER A 134 -10.84 -13.65 -8.93
C SER A 134 -9.50 -13.93 -8.22
N GLY A 135 -9.27 -13.38 -7.02
CA GLY A 135 -8.01 -13.55 -6.28
C GLY A 135 -6.85 -12.69 -6.81
N ASN A 136 -7.14 -11.74 -7.68
CA ASN A 136 -6.17 -10.82 -8.29
C ASN A 136 -6.18 -9.42 -7.68
N GLY A 137 -6.95 -9.18 -6.62
CA GLY A 137 -7.03 -7.91 -5.90
C GLY A 137 -5.81 -7.57 -5.03
N ALA A 138 -6.00 -6.61 -4.12
CA ALA A 138 -4.98 -6.24 -3.13
C ALA A 138 -4.60 -7.41 -2.23
N ILE A 139 -3.37 -7.43 -1.71
CA ILE A 139 -2.86 -8.56 -0.91
C ILE A 139 -3.76 -8.88 0.28
N TRP A 140 -4.31 -7.87 0.96
CA TRP A 140 -5.26 -8.09 2.06
C TRP A 140 -6.48 -8.93 1.64
N THR A 141 -7.04 -8.64 0.46
CA THR A 141 -8.18 -9.38 -0.10
C THR A 141 -7.81 -10.75 -0.66
N LYS A 142 -6.52 -11.03 -0.87
CA LYS A 142 -6.04 -12.38 -1.19
C LYS A 142 -5.89 -13.22 0.08
N ILE A 143 -5.51 -12.58 1.19
CA ILE A 143 -5.36 -13.22 2.51
C ILE A 143 -6.74 -13.52 3.10
N ASN A 144 -7.66 -12.53 3.08
CA ASN A 144 -9.04 -12.68 3.54
C ASN A 144 -9.95 -12.56 2.31
N ARG A 145 -10.59 -13.65 1.87
CA ARG A 145 -11.30 -13.64 0.59
C ARG A 145 -12.53 -12.72 0.65
N PRO A 146 -12.85 -11.98 -0.43
CA PRO A 146 -14.05 -11.16 -0.49
C PRO A 146 -15.32 -12.00 -0.44
N ILE A 147 -16.29 -11.55 0.37
CA ILE A 147 -17.64 -12.13 0.47
C ILE A 147 -18.62 -11.27 -0.33
N SER A 148 -18.63 -9.96 -0.08
CA SER A 148 -19.61 -9.03 -0.64
C SER A 148 -19.07 -7.61 -0.72
N LEU A 149 -19.63 -6.83 -1.65
CA LEU A 149 -19.54 -5.37 -1.64
C LEU A 149 -20.61 -4.83 -0.67
N GLU A 150 -20.18 -4.19 0.42
CA GLU A 150 -21.08 -3.64 1.44
C GLU A 150 -21.60 -2.26 1.05
N CYS A 151 -20.72 -1.39 0.55
CA CYS A 151 -21.12 -0.05 0.14
C CYS A 151 -20.17 0.55 -0.91
N GLU A 152 -20.71 1.48 -1.69
CA GLU A 152 -20.01 2.31 -2.66
C GLU A 152 -20.37 3.79 -2.45
N PHE A 153 -19.35 4.65 -2.47
CA PHE A 153 -19.46 6.10 -2.42
C PHE A 153 -18.86 6.69 -3.70
N LYS A 154 -19.73 7.16 -4.60
CA LYS A 154 -19.34 7.78 -5.88
C LYS A 154 -18.80 9.20 -5.69
N ASP A 155 -18.04 9.65 -6.67
CA ASP A 155 -17.46 11.00 -6.73
C ASP A 155 -16.65 11.37 -5.49
N LYS A 156 -15.78 10.44 -5.07
CA LYS A 156 -14.85 10.59 -3.95
C LYS A 156 -13.41 10.56 -4.42
N THR A 157 -12.51 10.87 -3.50
CA THR A 157 -11.06 10.89 -3.71
C THR A 157 -10.37 9.92 -2.76
N LEU A 158 -9.08 9.68 -2.98
CA LEU A 158 -8.23 8.88 -2.08
C LEU A 158 -8.20 9.41 -0.63
N ASN A 159 -8.39 10.71 -0.41
CA ASN A 159 -8.53 11.27 0.94
C ASN A 159 -9.74 10.69 1.67
N TYR A 160 -10.84 10.49 0.95
CA TYR A 160 -12.05 9.92 1.53
C TYR A 160 -11.89 8.43 1.85
N GLU A 161 -11.13 7.70 1.03
CA GLU A 161 -10.72 6.32 1.34
C GLU A 161 -9.95 6.25 2.65
N ASN A 162 -8.96 7.14 2.85
CA ASN A 162 -8.20 7.22 4.09
C ASN A 162 -9.10 7.55 5.29
N TYR A 163 -9.99 8.52 5.14
CA TYR A 163 -10.95 8.89 6.18
C TYR A 163 -11.84 7.71 6.60
N LEU A 164 -12.43 7.00 5.64
CA LEU A 164 -13.28 5.84 5.93
C LEU A 164 -12.49 4.68 6.54
N THR A 165 -11.27 4.44 6.06
CA THR A 165 -10.39 3.42 6.63
C THR A 165 -10.09 3.73 8.10
N GLU A 166 -9.71 4.98 8.40
CA GLU A 166 -9.40 5.41 9.76
C GLU A 166 -10.62 5.30 10.68
N ALA A 167 -11.79 5.76 10.24
CA ALA A 167 -13.03 5.64 10.99
C ALA A 167 -13.39 4.17 11.29
N GLY A 168 -13.20 3.29 10.32
CA GLY A 168 -13.35 1.84 10.51
C GLY A 168 -12.37 1.29 11.54
N ILE A 169 -11.09 1.64 11.45
CA ILE A 169 -10.05 1.21 12.40
C ILE A 169 -10.39 1.66 13.83
N ILE A 170 -10.78 2.92 14.01
CA ILE A 170 -11.16 3.47 15.32
C ILE A 170 -12.35 2.69 15.92
N LYS A 171 -13.32 2.33 15.08
CA LYS A 171 -14.53 1.65 15.54
C LYS A 171 -14.35 0.16 15.80
N TYR A 172 -13.61 -0.54 14.94
CA TYR A 172 -13.57 -2.01 14.92
C TYR A 172 -12.21 -2.60 15.28
N GLY A 173 -11.11 -1.85 15.11
CA GLY A 173 -9.75 -2.31 15.36
C GLY A 173 -8.91 -2.44 14.09
N TYR A 174 -7.61 -2.17 14.23
CA TYR A 174 -6.65 -2.21 13.13
C TYR A 174 -6.50 -3.63 12.54
N GLU A 175 -6.69 -4.68 13.32
CA GLU A 175 -6.60 -6.07 12.87
C GLU A 175 -7.70 -6.47 11.86
N TYR A 176 -8.84 -5.76 11.86
CA TYR A 176 -10.00 -6.10 11.03
C TYR A 176 -10.14 -5.20 9.79
N ILE A 177 -9.56 -4.00 9.80
CA ILE A 177 -9.76 -2.99 8.75
C ILE A 177 -8.46 -2.72 7.98
N ARG A 178 -8.54 -2.74 6.66
CA ARG A 178 -7.47 -2.29 5.75
C ARG A 178 -8.03 -1.40 4.65
N GLY A 179 -7.14 -0.61 4.07
CA GLY A 179 -7.44 0.34 2.99
C GLY A 179 -6.49 1.51 3.06
N GLY A 180 -6.54 2.40 2.06
CA GLY A 180 -5.82 3.66 2.09
C GLY A 180 -4.34 3.54 2.46
N ASP A 181 -3.79 4.52 3.18
CA ASP A 181 -2.40 4.49 3.65
C ASP A 181 -2.18 3.51 4.82
N HIS A 182 -2.05 2.25 4.47
CA HIS A 182 -1.78 1.18 5.43
C HIS A 182 -0.56 1.45 6.34
N LEU A 183 0.50 2.11 5.88
CA LEU A 183 1.68 2.32 6.73
C LEU A 183 1.43 3.40 7.78
N TYR A 184 0.72 4.47 7.42
CA TYR A 184 0.28 5.46 8.40
C TYR A 184 -0.59 4.79 9.46
N PHE A 185 -1.55 3.97 9.04
CA PHE A 185 -2.41 3.24 9.97
C PHE A 185 -1.64 2.22 10.82
N ALA A 186 -0.67 1.51 10.25
CA ALA A 186 0.19 0.59 10.98
C ALA A 186 1.01 1.32 12.05
N ARG A 187 1.59 2.47 11.72
CA ARG A 187 2.37 3.29 12.67
C ARG A 187 1.49 3.89 13.78
N LYS A 188 0.27 4.32 13.43
CA LYS A 188 -0.65 5.01 14.35
C LYS A 188 -1.44 4.04 15.25
N TYR A 189 -1.88 2.91 14.70
CA TYR A 189 -2.82 1.98 15.34
C TYR A 189 -2.30 0.54 15.46
N GLY A 190 -1.21 0.17 14.79
CA GLY A 190 -0.64 -1.17 14.86
C GLY A 190 -0.01 -1.47 16.23
N LYS A 191 -0.18 -2.71 16.71
CA LYS A 191 0.33 -3.18 18.01
C LYS A 191 1.84 -3.46 18.04
N ALA A 192 2.56 -3.39 16.91
CA ALA A 192 3.98 -3.71 16.82
C ALA A 192 4.79 -2.53 16.27
N LYS A 193 5.70 -1.99 17.09
CA LYS A 193 6.87 -1.29 16.55
C LYS A 193 7.65 -2.32 15.73
N HIS A 194 7.58 -2.22 14.40
CA HIS A 194 8.40 -3.04 13.51
C HIS A 194 9.86 -2.71 13.78
N ASN A 195 10.52 -3.53 14.61
CA ASN A 195 11.93 -3.38 14.91
C ASN A 195 12.72 -3.83 13.68
N VAL A 196 13.15 -2.88 12.86
CA VAL A 196 14.33 -3.12 12.03
C VAL A 196 15.48 -3.28 13.01
N ILE A 197 15.96 -4.51 13.21
CA ILE A 197 17.15 -4.75 14.03
C ILE A 197 18.35 -4.37 13.16
N ILE A 198 18.62 -3.08 13.08
CA ILE A 198 19.90 -2.55 12.61
C ILE A 198 20.86 -2.77 13.77
N LYS A 199 21.79 -3.73 13.64
CA LYS A 199 22.86 -3.86 14.63
C LYS A 199 23.76 -2.65 14.42
N LYS A 200 23.72 -1.70 15.38
CA LYS A 200 24.71 -0.62 15.47
C LYS A 200 26.10 -1.20 15.69
#